data_AF-A0A0D2NZD9-F1
#
_entry.id   AF-A0A0D2NZD9-F1
#
_cell.length_a   1.000
_cell.length_b   1.000
_cell.length_c   1.000
_cell.angle_alpha   90.00
_cell.angle_beta   90.00
_cell.angle_gamma   90.00
#
_symmetry.space_group_name_H-M   'P 1'
#
loop_
_entity.id
_entity.type
_entity.pdbx_description
1 polymer ?
#
loop_
_entity_poly.entity_id
_entity_poly.type
_entity_poly.pdbx_seq_one_letter_code
_entity_poly.pdbx_strand_id
1 'polypeptide(L)' 'MLHLIHNLEKVWDEKTRKVVLNNWLLNPTGNAESWVEIDLVQEHLNFWIKV' A
#
# COMPACT_ATOMS: atom_id res chain seq x y z
N MET A 1 9.63 -8.30 9.36
CA MET A 1 9.10 -8.84 8.08
C MET A 1 8.35 -10.15 8.24
N LEU A 2 8.90 -11.18 8.89
CA LEU A 2 8.23 -12.50 9.00
C LEU A 2 6.83 -12.44 9.64
N HIS A 3 6.65 -11.63 10.70
CA HIS A 3 5.35 -11.43 11.35
C HIS A 3 4.30 -10.81 10.41
N LEU A 4 4.71 -9.90 9.53
CA LEU A 4 3.79 -9.28 8.58
C LEU A 4 3.32 -10.30 7.54
N ILE A 5 4.26 -11.05 6.96
CA ILE A 5 3.95 -12.11 5.99
C ILE A 5 3.06 -13.18 6.64
N HIS A 6 3.39 -13.63 7.85
CA HIS A 6 2.55 -14.57 8.60
C HIS A 6 1.14 -14.03 8.82
N ASN A 7 1.00 -12.77 9.24
CA ASN A 7 -0.30 -12.17 9.45
C ASN A 7 -1.11 -12.06 8.14
N LEU A 8 -0.49 -11.60 7.05
CA LEU A 8 -1.10 -11.54 5.72
C LEU A 8 -1.53 -12.93 5.21
N GLU A 9 -0.69 -13.95 5.36
CA GLU A 9 -0.98 -15.27 4.79
C GLU A 9 -1.90 -16.13 5.65
N LYS A 10 -1.78 -16.04 6.98
CA LYS A 10 -2.36 -17.03 7.92
C LYS A 10 -3.35 -16.46 8.92
N VAL A 11 -3.24 -15.19 9.30
CA VAL A 11 -4.02 -14.62 10.41
C VAL A 11 -5.17 -13.75 9.93
N TRP A 12 -4.92 -12.86 8.97
CA TRP A 12 -5.91 -11.91 8.48
C TRP A 12 -6.84 -12.55 7.45
N ASP A 13 -8.15 -12.32 7.64
CA ASP A 13 -9.16 -12.69 6.67
C ASP A 13 -9.05 -11.82 5.41
N GLU A 14 -9.71 -12.26 4.33
CA GLU A 14 -9.63 -11.61 3.03
C GLU A 14 -10.03 -10.12 3.06
N LYS A 15 -11.06 -9.76 3.83
CA LYS A 15 -11.52 -8.37 3.91
C LYS A 15 -10.47 -7.51 4.59
N THR A 16 -9.91 -7.98 5.71
CA THR A 16 -8.85 -7.27 6.43
C THR A 16 -7.63 -7.06 5.54
N ARG A 17 -7.17 -8.10 4.83
CA ARG A 17 -6.02 -7.99 3.92
C ARG A 17 -6.25 -6.97 2.82
N LYS A 18 -7.43 -7.00 2.21
CA LYS A 18 -7.80 -6.05 1.16
C LYS A 18 -7.79 -4.62 1.68
N VAL A 19 -8.37 -4.38 2.85
CA VAL A 19 -8.37 -3.04 3.47
C VAL A 19 -6.95 -2.58 3.78
N VAL A 20 -6.14 -3.41 4.44
CA VAL A 20 -4.77 -3.04 4.80
C VAL A 20 -3.91 -2.75 3.58
N LEU A 21 -3.88 -3.67 2.60
CA LEU A 21 -3.05 -3.50 1.40
C LEU A 21 -3.48 -2.30 0.55
N ASN A 22 -4.78 -2.04 0.44
CA ASN A 22 -5.29 -0.84 -0.26
C ASN A 22 -4.92 0.49 0.43
N ASN A 23 -4.60 0.45 1.73
CA ASN A 23 -4.15 1.63 2.47
C ASN A 23 -2.61 1.74 2.53
N TRP A 24 -1.86 0.73 2.10
CA TRP A 24 -0.39 0.75 2.11
C TRP A 24 0.18 0.91 0.72
N LEU A 25 -0.43 0.28 -0.27
CA LEU A 25 0.06 0.20 -1.64
C LEU A 25 -0.94 0.84 -2.59
N LEU A 26 -0.42 1.69 -3.47
CA LEU A 26 -1.15 2.26 -4.59
C LEU A 26 -0.55 1.75 -5.89
N ASN A 27 -1.38 1.52 -6.90
CA ASN A 27 -0.92 1.22 -8.26
C ASN A 27 -1.38 2.33 -9.22
N PRO A 28 -0.53 3.34 -9.49
CA PRO A 28 -0.90 4.47 -10.32
C PRO A 28 -1.07 4.11 -11.80
N THR A 29 -0.43 3.03 -12.26
CA THR A 29 -0.35 2.68 -13.69
C THR A 29 -1.32 1.56 -14.08
N GLY A 30 -1.82 0.80 -13.10
CA GLY A 30 -2.64 -0.40 -13.33
C GLY A 30 -1.85 -1.65 -13.71
N ASN A 31 -0.52 -1.58 -13.83
CA ASN A 31 0.32 -2.72 -14.19
C ASN A 31 0.62 -3.60 -12.97
N ALA A 32 0.67 -4.92 -13.14
CA ALA A 32 0.72 -5.88 -12.02
C ALA A 32 1.88 -5.68 -11.01
N GLU A 33 3.01 -5.12 -11.45
CA GLU A 33 4.22 -4.95 -10.63
C GLU A 33 4.57 -3.47 -10.37
N SER A 34 3.62 -2.56 -10.60
CA SER A 34 3.83 -1.11 -10.44
C SER A 34 3.23 -0.56 -9.15
N TRP A 35 3.29 -1.34 -8.07
CA TRP A 35 2.83 -0.91 -6.75
C TRP A 35 3.88 0.00 -6.10
N VAL A 36 3.42 1.10 -5.52
CA VAL A 36 4.22 2.03 -4.74
C VAL A 36 3.57 2.23 -3.38
N GLU A 37 4.39 2.54 -2.38
CA GLU A 37 3.88 2.90 -1.06
C GLU A 37 3.07 4.20 -1.13
N ILE A 38 1.90 4.22 -0.50
CA ILE A 38 0.99 5.37 -0.57
C ILE A 38 1.63 6.63 0.03
N ASP A 39 2.48 6.45 1.04
CA ASP A 39 3.18 7.54 1.74
C ASP A 39 4.03 8.36 0.75
N LEU A 40 4.75 7.71 -0.17
CA LEU A 40 5.55 8.37 -1.21
C LEU A 40 4.68 9.25 -2.12
N VAL A 41 3.47 8.81 -2.42
CA VAL A 41 2.51 9.56 -3.24
C VAL A 41 1.98 10.77 -2.47
N GLN A 42 1.72 10.61 -1.17
CA GLN A 42 1.33 11.71 -0.29
C GLN A 42 2.46 12.74 -0.12
N GLU A 43 3.70 12.30 0.04
CA GLU A 43 4.87 13.17 0.08
C GLU A 43 5.02 13.98 -1.21
N HIS A 44 4.85 13.34 -2.37
CA HIS A 44 4.88 14.03 -3.65
C HIS A 44 3.77 15.09 -3.74
N LEU A 45 2.53 14.76 -3.37
CA LEU A 45 1.43 15.72 -3.33
C LEU A 45 1.71 16.88 -2.37
N ASN A 46 2.26 16.60 -1.19
CA ASN A 46 2.66 17.59 -0.20
C ASN A 46 3.73 18.54 -0.73
N PHE A 47 4.67 18.04 -1.54
CA PHE A 47 5.67 18.87 -2.21
C PHE A 47 4.99 19.86 -3.17
N TRP A 48 4.08 19.39 -4.02
CA TRP A 48 3.39 20.24 -5.00
C TRP A 48 2.51 21.32 -4.36
N ILE A 49 1.84 21.03 -3.25
CA ILE A 49 0.98 22.01 -2.55
C ILE A 49 1.79 23.16 -1.93
N LYS A 50 3.07 22.93 -1.63
CA LYS A 50 3.95 23.93 -0.98
C LYS A 50 4.67 24.85 -1.97
N VAL A 51 4.62 24.56 -3.27
CA VAL A 51 5.20 25.38 -4.36
C VAL A 51 4.17 26.40 -4.81
#